data_AF-A0A2G6CL11-F1
#
_entry.id   AF-A0A2G6CL11-F1
#
_cell.length_a   1.000
_cell.length_b   1.000
_cell.length_c   1.000
_cell.angle_alpha   90.00
_cell.angle_beta   90.00
_cell.angle_gamma   90.00
#
_symmetry.space_group_name_H-M   'P 1'
#
loop_
_entity.id
_entity.type
_entity.pdbx_description
1 polymer ?
#
loop_
_entity_poly.entity_id
_entity_poly.type
_entity_poly.pdbx_seq_one_letter_code
_entity_poly.pdbx_strand_id
1 'polypeptide(L)'
;MKPLSALGRLRVRWWRVEPRPHHVKTRPPNPGNPAYSNAHLFGPKHGSWLGYDTLEYKETPIFTPAAKATRAATASRLVLSRTNPSHVKVNVNGGLGTMRYKVTIELLDRGQTLASFGKDRVGKRGISPRVLRVTFRSGDDFPGYLRGFFNVPNVFGSGGHGRHHQTDLYQGADCADVIVGALRAAGARVPYTSARGLTRYTRPVTQRLLLTKSGVFTTDGTTPVALRFGVAPNADLRSGDIMLIDYKDFQDSPRSWDHVAVLDHDRGVRGRFDPADPILHMGYLYGLTEKTAAGEAPAYVQFLRLRLRYRRAIDRHRRRLRRLDARRRRRAGVS
;
A
#
# COMPACT_ATOMS: atom_id res chain seq x y z
N MET A 1 19.55 -13.76 -29.95
CA MET A 1 18.08 -13.57 -30.02
C MET A 1 17.74 -12.94 -31.37
N LYS A 2 16.79 -13.48 -32.13
CA LYS A 2 16.30 -12.83 -33.36
C LYS A 2 15.48 -11.58 -33.00
N PRO A 3 15.54 -10.49 -33.78
CA PRO A 3 14.71 -9.30 -33.54
C PRO A 3 13.22 -9.64 -33.71
N LEU A 4 12.34 -8.89 -33.03
CA LEU A 4 10.88 -9.03 -33.16
C LEU A 4 10.41 -8.95 -34.62
N SER A 5 11.10 -8.18 -35.47
CA SER A 5 10.84 -8.08 -36.90
C SER A 5 10.97 -9.42 -37.65
N ALA A 6 11.74 -10.37 -37.13
CA ALA A 6 11.89 -11.70 -37.73
C ALA A 6 10.68 -12.63 -37.47
N LEU A 7 9.68 -12.19 -36.70
CA LEU A 7 8.46 -12.96 -36.39
C LEU A 7 7.28 -12.64 -37.33
N GLY A 8 7.47 -11.78 -38.33
CA GLY A 8 6.43 -11.35 -39.27
C GLY A 8 5.59 -10.19 -38.73
N ARG A 9 4.35 -10.07 -39.22
CA ARG A 9 3.40 -9.03 -38.76
C ARG A 9 2.87 -9.37 -37.38
N LEU A 10 2.98 -8.40 -36.47
CA LEU A 10 2.64 -8.57 -35.06
C LEU A 10 1.61 -7.57 -34.60
N ARG A 11 0.71 -8.00 -33.71
CA ARG A 11 -0.17 -7.12 -32.96
C ARG A 11 0.05 -7.28 -31.45
N VAL A 12 0.63 -6.24 -30.84
CA VAL A 12 0.93 -6.18 -29.40
C VAL A 12 -0.13 -5.39 -28.66
N ARG A 13 -0.76 -5.97 -27.62
CA ARG A 13 -1.73 -5.28 -26.76
C ARG A 13 -1.30 -5.35 -25.30
N TRP A 14 -1.46 -4.25 -24.59
CA TRP A 14 -1.16 -4.15 -23.16
C TRP A 14 -2.45 -4.07 -22.35
N TRP A 15 -2.40 -4.66 -21.16
CA TRP A 15 -3.52 -4.74 -20.23
C TRP A 15 -3.06 -4.32 -18.85
N ARG A 16 -3.86 -3.52 -18.16
CA ARG A 16 -3.79 -3.38 -16.70
C ARG A 16 -4.42 -4.62 -16.08
N VAL A 17 -3.76 -5.19 -15.09
CA VAL A 17 -4.27 -6.28 -14.24
C VAL A 17 -4.50 -5.68 -12.86
N GLU A 18 -5.75 -5.52 -12.48
CA GLU A 18 -6.14 -4.72 -11.33
C GLU A 18 -6.86 -5.58 -10.30
N PRO A 19 -6.50 -5.52 -9.01
CA PRO A 19 -7.34 -6.08 -7.97
C PRO A 19 -8.66 -5.32 -7.97
N ARG A 20 -9.76 -6.02 -7.70
CA ARG A 20 -10.95 -5.34 -7.20
C ARG A 20 -10.68 -4.89 -5.77
N PRO A 21 -11.31 -3.81 -5.28
CA PRO A 21 -11.09 -3.38 -3.89
C PRO A 21 -11.61 -4.40 -2.87
N HIS A 22 -12.69 -5.10 -3.21
CA HIS A 22 -13.39 -6.06 -2.35
C HIS A 22 -14.13 -7.10 -3.20
N HIS A 23 -14.78 -8.08 -2.57
CA HIS A 23 -15.59 -9.08 -3.25
C HIS A 23 -16.74 -8.45 -4.03
N VAL A 24 -16.85 -8.78 -5.30
CA VAL A 24 -17.92 -8.32 -6.20
C VAL A 24 -18.54 -9.50 -6.96
N LYS A 25 -17.79 -10.57 -7.20
CA LYS A 25 -18.27 -11.79 -7.86
C LYS A 25 -18.27 -12.99 -6.94
N THR A 26 -17.23 -13.16 -6.13
CA THR A 26 -17.11 -14.31 -5.25
C THR A 26 -17.76 -14.02 -3.90
N ARG A 27 -18.25 -15.06 -3.24
CA ARG A 27 -18.82 -14.93 -1.90
C ARG A 27 -17.70 -14.55 -0.91
N PRO A 28 -17.89 -13.52 -0.07
CA PRO A 28 -16.92 -13.18 0.95
C PRO A 28 -16.87 -14.23 2.08
N PRO A 29 -15.72 -14.39 2.76
CA PRO A 29 -15.56 -15.37 3.83
C PRO A 29 -16.25 -14.95 5.14
N ASN A 30 -16.45 -13.65 5.36
CA ASN A 30 -17.22 -13.13 6.50
C ASN A 30 -18.65 -12.76 6.04
N PRO A 31 -19.71 -13.40 6.57
CA PRO A 31 -21.09 -13.12 6.17
C PRO A 31 -21.45 -11.63 6.27
N GLY A 32 -22.13 -11.11 5.25
CA GLY A 32 -22.57 -9.71 5.20
C GLY A 32 -21.45 -8.67 4.99
N ASN A 33 -20.18 -9.09 4.89
CA ASN A 33 -19.05 -8.18 4.74
C ASN A 33 -18.28 -8.44 3.43
N PRO A 34 -18.20 -7.49 2.48
CA PRO A 34 -17.55 -7.72 1.20
C PRO A 34 -16.01 -7.67 1.27
N ALA A 35 -15.41 -7.29 2.39
CA ALA A 35 -13.96 -7.15 2.50
C ALA A 35 -13.24 -8.47 2.30
N TYR A 36 -12.08 -8.43 1.63
CA TYR A 36 -11.18 -9.58 1.61
C TYR A 36 -10.64 -9.84 3.01
N SER A 37 -10.63 -11.10 3.42
CA SER A 37 -10.20 -11.47 4.76
C SER A 37 -9.75 -12.92 4.86
N ASN A 38 -8.53 -13.13 5.37
CA ASN A 38 -8.08 -14.47 5.73
C ASN A 38 -8.41 -14.84 7.19
N ALA A 39 -9.08 -13.96 7.91
CA ALA A 39 -9.44 -14.14 9.31
C ALA A 39 -10.88 -13.69 9.58
N HIS A 40 -11.43 -14.10 10.71
CA HIS A 40 -12.73 -13.63 11.17
C HIS A 40 -12.69 -12.11 11.40
N LEU A 41 -13.52 -11.39 10.65
CA LEU A 41 -13.71 -9.97 10.80
C LEU A 41 -14.81 -9.74 11.84
N PHE A 42 -14.51 -8.95 12.88
CA PHE A 42 -15.38 -8.67 14.02
C PHE A 42 -15.92 -9.88 14.80
N GLY A 43 -16.63 -9.58 15.89
CA GLY A 43 -17.31 -10.56 16.74
C GLY A 43 -16.39 -11.42 17.63
N PRO A 44 -16.93 -12.48 18.28
CA PRO A 44 -16.21 -13.25 19.30
C PRO A 44 -14.96 -13.99 18.78
N LYS A 45 -14.93 -14.29 17.47
CA LYS A 45 -13.81 -14.98 16.81
C LYS A 45 -12.83 -14.01 16.14
N HIS A 46 -12.99 -12.70 16.34
CA HIS A 46 -12.22 -11.67 15.65
C HIS A 46 -10.71 -11.95 15.62
N GLY A 47 -10.13 -12.04 14.44
CA GLY A 47 -8.70 -12.30 14.22
C GLY A 47 -8.30 -13.78 14.12
N SER A 48 -9.20 -14.72 14.39
CA SER A 48 -8.91 -16.14 14.18
C SER A 48 -8.88 -16.49 12.69
N TRP A 49 -7.96 -17.37 12.31
CA TRP A 49 -7.66 -17.71 10.91
C TRP A 49 -8.79 -18.49 10.23
N LEU A 50 -9.16 -18.08 9.02
CA LEU A 50 -10.18 -18.71 8.16
C LEU A 50 -9.57 -19.53 7.01
N GLY A 51 -8.30 -19.29 6.68
CA GLY A 51 -7.71 -19.72 5.42
C GLY A 51 -7.52 -18.54 4.48
N TYR A 52 -6.81 -18.77 3.37
CA TYR A 52 -6.59 -17.71 2.40
C TYR A 52 -7.84 -17.43 1.57
N ASP A 53 -8.18 -16.16 1.46
CA ASP A 53 -9.28 -15.67 0.65
C ASP A 53 -8.95 -15.64 -0.85
N THR A 54 -9.98 -15.62 -1.69
CA THR A 54 -9.86 -15.50 -3.15
C THR A 54 -9.99 -14.05 -3.58
N LEU A 55 -8.85 -13.40 -3.81
CA LEU A 55 -8.78 -12.03 -4.30
C LEU A 55 -9.19 -11.98 -5.78
N GLU A 56 -10.09 -11.05 -6.14
CA GLU A 56 -10.57 -10.90 -7.51
C GLU A 56 -9.72 -9.90 -8.29
N TYR A 57 -9.46 -10.22 -9.56
CA TYR A 57 -8.73 -9.35 -10.47
C TYR A 57 -9.49 -9.16 -11.78
N LYS A 58 -9.36 -7.98 -12.37
CA LYS A 58 -9.87 -7.67 -13.71
C LYS A 58 -8.72 -7.28 -14.63
N GLU A 59 -8.92 -7.49 -15.93
CA GLU A 59 -8.05 -6.99 -16.97
C GLU A 59 -8.73 -5.81 -17.67
N THR A 60 -8.00 -4.73 -17.90
CA THR A 60 -8.51 -3.56 -18.63
C THR A 60 -7.50 -3.17 -19.70
N PRO A 61 -7.89 -3.11 -20.98
CA PRO A 61 -6.96 -2.79 -22.06
C PRO A 61 -6.38 -1.39 -21.87
N ILE A 62 -5.11 -1.23 -22.25
CA ILE A 62 -4.42 0.05 -22.29
C ILE A 62 -4.38 0.49 -23.74
N PHE A 63 -5.13 1.54 -24.05
CA PHE A 63 -5.06 2.20 -25.34
C PHE A 63 -4.02 3.33 -25.25
N THR A 64 -3.03 3.33 -26.14
CA THR A 64 -2.17 4.51 -26.32
C THR A 64 -2.99 5.68 -26.89
N PRO A 65 -2.52 6.94 -26.81
CA PRO A 65 -3.18 8.06 -27.49
C PRO A 65 -3.36 7.82 -28.99
N ALA A 66 -2.32 7.30 -29.67
CA ALA A 66 -2.38 6.84 -31.06
C ALA A 66 -3.43 5.73 -31.28
N ALA A 67 -3.82 5.02 -30.21
CA ALA A 67 -4.75 3.92 -30.27
C ALA A 67 -6.23 4.27 -30.25
N LYS A 68 -6.55 5.43 -29.67
CA LYS A 68 -7.94 5.87 -29.59
C LYS A 68 -8.50 6.25 -30.97
N ALA A 69 -7.66 6.72 -31.88
CA ALA A 69 -8.07 7.18 -33.21
C ALA A 69 -8.47 6.05 -34.16
N THR A 70 -7.89 4.85 -34.02
CA THR A 70 -8.06 3.76 -35.00
C THR A 70 -8.76 2.52 -34.45
N ARG A 71 -9.08 2.46 -33.15
CA ARG A 71 -9.57 1.25 -32.42
C ARG A 71 -8.74 -0.03 -32.61
N ALA A 72 -7.63 0.02 -33.35
CA ALA A 72 -6.84 -1.14 -33.77
C ALA A 72 -5.63 -1.39 -32.88
N ALA A 73 -5.35 -0.50 -31.95
CA ALA A 73 -3.97 -0.09 -31.87
C ALA A 73 -3.10 -0.90 -30.94
N THR A 74 -2.04 -1.26 -31.61
CA THR A 74 -0.89 -2.02 -31.19
C THR A 74 0.10 -1.05 -30.59
N ALA A 75 0.51 -1.29 -29.35
CA ALA A 75 1.67 -0.60 -28.78
C ALA A 75 2.79 -1.62 -28.65
N SER A 76 3.79 -1.54 -29.53
CA SER A 76 5.00 -2.35 -29.40
C SER A 76 5.73 -2.08 -28.08
N ARG A 77 5.52 -0.90 -27.48
CA ARG A 77 6.11 -0.47 -26.21
C ARG A 77 5.08 0.12 -25.26
N LEU A 78 5.21 -0.20 -23.97
CA LEU A 78 4.53 0.45 -22.87
C LEU A 78 5.52 1.38 -22.12
N VAL A 79 5.17 2.66 -21.99
CA VAL A 79 5.91 3.63 -21.18
C VAL A 79 5.01 4.07 -20.03
N LEU A 80 5.51 3.95 -18.80
CA LEU A 80 4.78 4.29 -17.58
C LEU A 80 5.55 5.37 -16.84
N SER A 81 4.86 6.45 -16.49
CA SER A 81 5.35 7.51 -15.59
C SER A 81 4.53 7.61 -14.30
N ARG A 82 3.41 6.89 -14.24
CA ARG A 82 2.44 6.86 -13.12
C ARG A 82 1.61 5.59 -13.17
N THR A 83 1.06 5.20 -12.03
CA THR A 83 -0.05 4.25 -11.96
C THR A 83 -1.37 4.95 -12.20
N ASN A 84 -2.26 4.37 -13.00
CA ASN A 84 -3.61 4.88 -13.21
C ASN A 84 -4.61 3.71 -13.06
N PRO A 85 -5.00 3.33 -11.83
CA PRO A 85 -6.07 2.35 -11.64
C PRO A 85 -7.37 2.85 -12.27
N SER A 86 -8.23 1.94 -12.73
CA SER A 86 -9.50 2.30 -13.38
C SER A 86 -10.61 2.66 -12.39
N HIS A 87 -10.49 2.27 -11.12
CA HIS A 87 -11.48 2.59 -10.10
C HIS A 87 -11.27 3.99 -9.54
N VAL A 88 -12.24 4.89 -9.71
CA VAL A 88 -12.12 6.32 -9.36
C VAL A 88 -11.72 6.57 -7.90
N LYS A 89 -12.29 5.82 -6.95
CA LYS A 89 -11.94 5.94 -5.51
C LYS A 89 -10.52 5.48 -5.16
N VAL A 90 -9.89 4.70 -6.04
CA VAL A 90 -8.50 4.22 -5.88
C VAL A 90 -7.54 5.12 -6.66
N ASN A 91 -8.01 5.72 -7.76
CA ASN A 91 -7.24 6.62 -8.62
C ASN A 91 -7.15 8.06 -8.08
N VAL A 92 -6.75 8.20 -6.81
CA VAL A 92 -6.66 9.51 -6.12
C VAL A 92 -5.24 9.85 -5.69
N ASN A 93 -4.29 8.94 -5.88
CA ASN A 93 -2.94 9.01 -5.29
C ASN A 93 -1.90 9.67 -6.20
N GLY A 94 -2.33 10.54 -7.12
CA GLY A 94 -1.42 11.32 -7.98
C GLY A 94 -0.45 10.50 -8.85
N GLY A 95 -0.79 9.24 -9.15
CA GLY A 95 0.07 8.35 -9.93
C GLY A 95 1.01 7.45 -9.12
N LEU A 96 0.94 7.50 -7.78
CA LEU A 96 1.69 6.62 -6.89
C LEU A 96 0.97 5.29 -6.65
N GLY A 97 1.75 4.28 -6.29
CA GLY A 97 1.26 2.95 -5.94
C GLY A 97 1.79 1.85 -6.83
N THR A 98 1.15 0.69 -6.72
CA THR A 98 1.54 -0.53 -7.43
C THR A 98 0.46 -0.95 -8.41
N MET A 99 0.85 -1.20 -9.65
CA MET A 99 -0.02 -1.78 -10.67
C MET A 99 0.63 -2.99 -11.31
N ARG A 100 -0.21 -3.84 -11.91
CA ARG A 100 0.24 -5.01 -12.67
C ARG A 100 -0.18 -4.92 -14.13
N TYR A 101 0.59 -5.57 -14.97
CA TYR A 101 0.46 -5.48 -16.42
C TYR A 101 0.60 -6.85 -17.09
N LYS A 102 -0.15 -7.03 -18.17
CA LYS A 102 -0.06 -8.16 -19.09
C LYS A 102 0.16 -7.64 -20.49
N VAL A 103 0.91 -8.39 -21.29
CA VAL A 103 1.04 -8.19 -22.73
C VAL A 103 0.54 -9.42 -23.48
N THR A 104 -0.15 -9.18 -24.59
CA THR A 104 -0.52 -10.22 -25.55
C THR A 104 0.05 -9.86 -26.91
N ILE A 105 0.63 -10.83 -27.60
CA ILE A 105 1.23 -10.70 -28.92
C ILE A 105 0.50 -11.65 -29.86
N GLU A 106 -0.13 -11.10 -30.88
CA GLU A 106 -0.76 -11.83 -31.97
C GLU A 106 0.22 -11.90 -33.16
N LEU A 107 0.60 -13.11 -33.57
CA LEU A 107 1.42 -13.40 -34.75
C LEU A 107 0.46 -13.55 -35.94
N LEU A 108 0.20 -12.46 -36.67
CA LEU A 108 -0.88 -12.40 -37.66
C LEU A 108 -0.67 -13.41 -38.79
N ASP A 109 0.58 -13.59 -39.23
CA ASP A 109 0.91 -14.51 -40.33
C ASP A 109 0.82 -15.99 -39.92
N ARG A 110 0.67 -16.28 -38.61
CA ARG A 110 0.59 -17.65 -38.07
C ARG A 110 -0.73 -17.95 -37.34
N GLY A 111 -1.62 -16.96 -37.22
CA GLY A 111 -2.84 -17.08 -36.41
C GLY A 111 -2.60 -17.42 -34.93
N GLN A 112 -1.40 -17.18 -34.39
CA GLN A 112 -1.03 -17.59 -33.03
C GLN A 112 -1.07 -16.40 -32.06
N THR A 113 -1.59 -16.60 -30.85
CA THR A 113 -1.51 -15.61 -29.77
C THR A 113 -0.62 -16.10 -28.62
N LEU A 114 0.34 -15.26 -28.23
CA LEU A 114 1.18 -15.43 -27.05
C LEU A 114 0.74 -14.44 -25.97
N ALA A 115 0.80 -14.84 -24.71
CA ALA A 115 0.43 -13.98 -23.59
C ALA A 115 1.42 -14.11 -22.43
N SER A 116 1.78 -12.98 -21.83
CA SER A 116 2.36 -13.00 -20.49
C SER A 116 1.29 -13.37 -19.46
N PHE A 117 1.72 -13.66 -18.23
CA PHE A 117 0.77 -13.86 -17.13
C PHE A 117 -0.07 -12.60 -16.87
N GLY A 118 -1.33 -12.81 -16.50
CA GLY A 118 -2.26 -11.78 -16.05
C GLY A 118 -3.28 -12.33 -15.06
N LYS A 119 -4.54 -11.87 -15.12
CA LYS A 119 -5.59 -12.22 -14.14
C LYS A 119 -5.86 -13.72 -14.06
N ASP A 120 -5.56 -14.48 -15.11
CA ASP A 120 -5.77 -15.93 -15.16
C ASP A 120 -4.70 -16.72 -14.37
N ARG A 121 -3.82 -16.01 -13.65
CA ARG A 121 -2.83 -16.57 -12.71
C ARG A 121 -3.07 -16.08 -11.28
N VAL A 122 -4.32 -16.10 -10.85
CA VAL A 122 -4.69 -15.92 -9.45
C VAL A 122 -4.63 -17.28 -8.76
N GLY A 123 -3.86 -17.37 -7.68
CA GLY A 123 -3.85 -18.53 -6.80
C GLY A 123 -4.52 -18.21 -5.47
N LYS A 124 -4.45 -19.16 -4.52
CA LYS A 124 -5.06 -19.01 -3.18
C LYS A 124 -4.61 -17.75 -2.43
N ARG A 125 -3.43 -17.19 -2.71
CA ARG A 125 -2.90 -15.99 -2.01
C ARG A 125 -3.12 -14.68 -2.78
N GLY A 126 -3.75 -14.74 -3.94
CA GLY A 126 -3.88 -13.63 -4.88
C GLY A 126 -3.04 -13.83 -6.15
N ILE A 127 -2.82 -12.73 -6.88
CA ILE A 127 -2.19 -12.75 -8.19
C ILE A 127 -0.72 -13.22 -8.15
N SER A 128 -0.33 -14.06 -9.11
CA SER A 128 1.03 -14.58 -9.21
C SER A 128 2.09 -13.46 -9.26
N PRO A 129 3.24 -13.62 -8.57
CA PRO A 129 4.34 -12.67 -8.67
C PRO A 129 5.04 -12.67 -10.04
N ARG A 130 4.66 -13.59 -10.94
CA ARG A 130 5.13 -13.63 -12.33
C ARG A 130 4.39 -12.65 -13.25
N VAL A 131 3.29 -12.05 -12.79
CA VAL A 131 2.64 -10.94 -13.50
C VAL A 131 3.51 -9.69 -13.32
N LEU A 132 3.80 -8.98 -14.41
CA LEU A 132 4.65 -7.79 -14.37
C LEU A 132 4.09 -6.77 -13.39
N ARG A 133 4.88 -6.39 -12.38
CA ARG A 133 4.52 -5.42 -11.34
C ARG A 133 5.38 -4.18 -11.49
N VAL A 134 4.75 -3.00 -11.48
CA VAL A 134 5.42 -1.70 -11.48
C VAL A 134 4.92 -0.91 -10.28
N THR A 135 5.85 -0.32 -9.53
CA THR A 135 5.55 0.46 -8.34
C THR A 135 6.17 1.84 -8.46
N PHE A 136 5.34 2.88 -8.35
CA PHE A 136 5.75 4.27 -8.20
C PHE A 136 5.63 4.66 -6.73
N ARG A 137 6.66 5.30 -6.20
CA ARG A 137 6.75 5.71 -4.80
C ARG A 137 7.29 7.14 -4.72
N SER A 138 6.89 7.88 -3.70
CA SER A 138 7.29 9.29 -3.56
C SER A 138 8.73 9.47 -3.05
N GLY A 139 9.32 8.44 -2.44
CA GLY A 139 10.65 8.57 -1.84
C GLY A 139 11.29 7.28 -1.36
N ASP A 140 12.54 7.40 -0.90
CA ASP A 140 13.38 6.36 -0.32
C ASP A 140 13.30 6.28 1.22
N ASP A 141 12.31 6.89 1.84
CA ASP A 141 12.03 6.80 3.29
C ASP A 141 10.82 5.92 3.54
N PHE A 142 10.56 5.66 4.82
CA PHE A 142 9.43 4.86 5.25
C PHE A 142 8.08 5.32 4.65
N PRO A 143 7.66 6.60 4.74
CA PRO A 143 6.44 7.07 4.07
C PRO A 143 6.47 6.91 2.55
N GLY A 144 7.63 7.14 1.91
CA GLY A 144 7.80 6.91 0.48
C GLY A 144 7.55 5.46 0.08
N TYR A 145 8.15 4.50 0.80
CA TYR A 145 7.89 3.07 0.58
C TYR A 145 6.46 2.67 0.87
N LEU A 146 5.85 3.25 1.91
CA LEU A 146 4.46 3.02 2.26
C LEU A 146 3.53 3.41 1.11
N ARG A 147 3.73 4.57 0.48
CA ARG A 147 2.97 4.99 -0.71
C ARG A 147 3.12 4.07 -1.92
N GLY A 148 4.16 3.25 -1.97
CA GLY A 148 4.25 2.17 -2.96
C GLY A 148 3.12 1.15 -2.85
N PHE A 149 2.44 1.06 -1.70
CA PHE A 149 1.30 0.18 -1.46
C PHE A 149 -0.05 0.79 -1.84
N PHE A 150 -0.12 2.02 -2.36
CA PHE A 150 -1.34 2.47 -3.02
C PHE A 150 -1.75 1.48 -4.12
N ASN A 151 -3.06 1.31 -4.29
CA ASN A 151 -3.70 0.35 -5.21
C ASN A 151 -3.51 -1.14 -4.84
N VAL A 152 -2.89 -1.46 -3.68
CA VAL A 152 -2.90 -2.80 -3.09
C VAL A 152 -4.18 -2.93 -2.24
N PRO A 153 -5.01 -3.97 -2.43
CA PRO A 153 -6.28 -4.09 -1.72
C PRO A 153 -6.05 -4.39 -0.23
N ASN A 154 -7.00 -3.96 0.59
CA ASN A 154 -7.05 -4.38 1.99
C ASN A 154 -7.37 -5.88 2.04
N VAL A 155 -6.61 -6.65 2.82
CA VAL A 155 -6.90 -8.05 3.12
C VAL A 155 -6.69 -8.24 4.60
N PHE A 156 -7.77 -8.34 5.37
CA PHE A 156 -7.67 -8.48 6.82
C PHE A 156 -7.00 -9.82 7.19
N GLY A 157 -6.01 -9.75 8.08
CA GLY A 157 -5.16 -10.90 8.38
C GLY A 157 -4.36 -11.36 7.16
N SER A 158 -3.80 -10.41 6.39
CA SER A 158 -2.92 -10.76 5.27
C SER A 158 -1.83 -11.72 5.76
N GLY A 159 -1.52 -12.74 4.95
CA GLY A 159 -0.78 -13.90 5.47
C GLY A 159 0.34 -14.40 4.56
N GLY A 160 1.08 -15.37 5.09
CA GLY A 160 2.20 -16.04 4.44
C GLY A 160 3.48 -15.99 5.27
N HIS A 161 4.55 -16.61 4.77
CA HIS A 161 5.82 -16.65 5.50
C HIS A 161 6.93 -15.96 4.71
N GLY A 162 7.70 -15.12 5.41
CA GLY A 162 8.85 -14.42 4.85
C GLY A 162 8.49 -13.66 3.58
N ARG A 163 9.23 -13.92 2.50
CA ARG A 163 9.05 -13.26 1.19
C ARG A 163 7.79 -13.68 0.45
N HIS A 164 7.07 -14.69 0.93
CA HIS A 164 5.82 -15.18 0.36
C HIS A 164 4.59 -14.62 1.08
N HIS A 165 4.77 -13.67 2.00
CA HIS A 165 3.68 -12.91 2.59
C HIS A 165 2.93 -12.11 1.51
N GLN A 166 1.60 -12.07 1.58
CA GLN A 166 0.77 -11.35 0.61
C GLN A 166 1.21 -9.89 0.44
N THR A 167 1.62 -9.25 1.54
CA THR A 167 2.12 -7.88 1.54
C THR A 167 3.49 -7.74 0.87
N ASP A 168 4.48 -8.61 1.14
CA ASP A 168 5.77 -8.61 0.43
C ASP A 168 5.58 -8.81 -1.09
N LEU A 169 4.52 -9.51 -1.49
CA LEU A 169 4.13 -9.74 -2.88
C LEU A 169 3.21 -8.64 -3.45
N TYR A 170 2.79 -7.65 -2.66
CA TYR A 170 1.82 -6.61 -3.03
C TYR A 170 0.48 -7.19 -3.53
N GLN A 171 0.09 -8.35 -3.03
CA GLN A 171 -1.18 -9.02 -3.36
C GLN A 171 -2.33 -8.41 -2.57
N GLY A 172 -2.09 -8.13 -1.30
CA GLY A 172 -2.99 -7.51 -0.33
C GLY A 172 -2.25 -7.25 0.97
N ALA A 173 -2.79 -6.38 1.81
CA ALA A 173 -2.22 -6.07 3.13
C ALA A 173 -3.30 -5.64 4.12
N ASP A 174 -3.10 -5.90 5.41
CA ASP A 174 -3.87 -5.25 6.47
C ASP A 174 -3.15 -4.01 7.05
N CYS A 175 -3.72 -3.42 8.10
CA CYS A 175 -3.24 -2.20 8.73
C CYS A 175 -1.81 -2.30 9.28
N ALA A 176 -1.47 -3.39 9.97
CA ALA A 176 -0.14 -3.56 10.55
C ALA A 176 0.84 -4.10 9.53
N ASP A 177 0.38 -5.00 8.66
CA ASP A 177 1.21 -5.64 7.67
C ASP A 177 1.67 -4.65 6.60
N VAL A 178 0.87 -3.66 6.21
CA VAL A 178 1.34 -2.63 5.25
C VAL A 178 2.48 -1.79 5.83
N ILE A 179 2.45 -1.50 7.14
CA ILE A 179 3.55 -0.82 7.83
C ILE A 179 4.79 -1.72 7.82
N VAL A 180 4.65 -2.98 8.21
CA VAL A 180 5.77 -3.94 8.21
C VAL A 180 6.32 -4.15 6.80
N GLY A 181 5.46 -4.29 5.80
CA GLY A 181 5.81 -4.45 4.39
C GLY A 181 6.59 -3.26 3.85
N ALA A 182 6.17 -2.03 4.18
CA ALA A 182 6.90 -0.81 3.83
C ALA A 182 8.27 -0.74 4.53
N LEU A 183 8.36 -1.08 5.82
CA LEU A 183 9.63 -1.15 6.54
C LEU A 183 10.58 -2.18 5.91
N ARG A 184 10.06 -3.36 5.55
CA ARG A 184 10.82 -4.44 4.91
C ARG A 184 11.29 -4.05 3.51
N ALA A 185 10.42 -3.46 2.71
CA ALA A 185 10.76 -2.92 1.39
C ALA A 185 11.85 -1.83 1.49
N ALA A 186 11.82 -1.04 2.56
CA ALA A 186 12.84 -0.06 2.90
C ALA A 186 14.12 -0.67 3.51
N GLY A 187 14.23 -2.00 3.59
CA GLY A 187 15.44 -2.71 4.03
C GLY A 187 15.52 -3.01 5.53
N ALA A 188 14.49 -2.72 6.32
CA ALA A 188 14.41 -3.16 7.70
C ALA A 188 14.08 -4.66 7.80
N ARG A 189 14.55 -5.32 8.86
CA ARG A 189 14.20 -6.72 9.16
C ARG A 189 13.18 -6.74 10.29
N VAL A 190 11.90 -6.78 9.91
CA VAL A 190 10.76 -6.80 10.83
C VAL A 190 9.90 -8.01 10.47
N PRO A 191 9.65 -8.95 11.40
CA PRO A 191 8.61 -9.96 11.28
C PRO A 191 7.21 -9.33 11.19
N TYR A 192 6.33 -9.93 10.41
CA TYR A 192 4.91 -9.57 10.40
C TYR A 192 4.32 -9.74 11.80
N THR A 193 3.47 -8.80 12.20
CA THR A 193 3.01 -8.63 13.57
C THR A 193 1.75 -7.78 13.59
N SER A 194 0.98 -7.84 14.68
CA SER A 194 -0.22 -7.03 14.84
C SER A 194 0.10 -5.55 15.10
N ALA A 195 -0.92 -4.70 15.04
CA ALA A 195 -0.88 -3.30 15.42
C ALA A 195 -0.18 -3.09 16.78
N ARG A 196 -0.66 -3.79 17.83
CA ARG A 196 -0.02 -3.81 19.15
C ARG A 196 1.43 -4.33 19.11
N GLY A 197 1.72 -5.32 18.26
CA GLY A 197 3.05 -5.90 18.09
C GLY A 197 4.11 -4.91 17.57
N LEU A 198 3.71 -3.85 16.87
CA LEU A 198 4.60 -2.79 16.39
C LEU A 198 5.37 -2.10 17.54
N THR A 199 4.83 -2.10 18.76
CA THR A 199 5.48 -1.56 19.97
C THR A 199 6.84 -2.19 20.28
N ARG A 200 7.10 -3.42 19.80
CA ARG A 200 8.43 -4.09 19.91
C ARG A 200 9.49 -3.45 19.00
N TYR A 201 9.07 -2.72 17.97
CA TYR A 201 9.90 -2.13 16.92
C TYR A 201 10.00 -0.60 17.02
N THR A 202 9.14 -0.02 17.83
CA THR A 202 9.01 1.42 18.05
C THR A 202 9.27 1.78 19.51
N ARG A 203 9.19 3.07 19.82
CA ARG A 203 9.10 3.62 21.16
C ARG A 203 7.97 4.65 21.19
N PRO A 204 7.23 4.80 22.28
CA PRO A 204 6.29 5.90 22.40
C PRO A 204 7.02 7.25 22.33
N VAL A 205 6.37 8.23 21.71
CA VAL A 205 6.79 9.64 21.71
C VAL A 205 5.74 10.56 22.33
N THR A 206 4.54 10.02 22.59
CA THR A 206 3.51 10.66 23.41
C THR A 206 3.03 9.67 24.48
N GLN A 207 2.40 10.22 25.50
CA GLN A 207 1.45 9.46 26.32
C GLN A 207 0.23 9.03 25.49
N ARG A 208 -0.67 8.23 26.10
CA ARG A 208 -1.98 7.96 25.53
C ARG A 208 -2.79 9.26 25.54
N LEU A 209 -3.42 9.57 24.41
CA LEU A 209 -4.28 10.74 24.24
C LEU A 209 -5.66 10.30 23.77
N LEU A 210 -6.68 11.10 24.04
CA LEU A 210 -7.98 10.99 23.37
C LEU A 210 -8.02 12.02 22.25
N LEU A 211 -8.21 11.56 21.01
CA LEU A 211 -8.65 12.39 19.90
C LEU A 211 -10.18 12.51 19.98
N THR A 212 -10.67 13.69 20.35
CA THR A 212 -12.10 13.96 20.49
C THR A 212 -12.79 14.08 19.12
N LYS A 213 -14.13 13.98 19.09
CA LYS A 213 -14.94 14.24 17.87
C LYS A 213 -14.72 15.63 17.28
N SER A 214 -14.38 16.63 18.11
CA SER A 214 -14.04 17.99 17.69
C SER A 214 -12.61 18.11 17.14
N GLY A 215 -11.85 17.02 17.11
CA GLY A 215 -10.48 17.03 16.60
C GLY A 215 -9.46 17.61 17.60
N VAL A 216 -9.73 17.52 18.89
CA VAL A 216 -8.76 17.99 19.90
C VAL A 216 -8.10 16.76 20.52
N PHE A 217 -6.76 16.78 20.59
CA PHE A 217 -6.03 15.80 21.38
C PHE A 217 -6.08 16.22 22.85
N THR A 218 -6.44 15.31 23.74
CA THR A 218 -6.54 15.55 25.18
C THR A 218 -5.89 14.42 25.96
N THR A 219 -5.45 14.65 27.20
CA THR A 219 -4.87 13.57 28.05
C THR A 219 -5.93 12.70 28.70
N ASP A 220 -7.08 13.28 29.04
CA ASP A 220 -8.14 12.71 29.88
C ASP A 220 -9.55 13.05 29.37
N GLY A 221 -9.65 13.56 28.13
CA GLY A 221 -10.89 14.11 27.58
C GLY A 221 -11.15 15.57 27.90
N THR A 222 -10.35 16.19 28.78
CA THR A 222 -10.57 17.57 29.22
C THR A 222 -9.40 18.49 28.88
N THR A 223 -8.16 18.07 29.12
CA THR A 223 -6.98 18.94 28.99
C THR A 223 -6.40 18.87 27.59
N PRO A 224 -6.46 19.94 26.77
CA PRO A 224 -5.95 19.93 25.40
C PRO A 224 -4.42 19.79 25.35
N VAL A 225 -3.93 19.06 24.36
CA VAL A 225 -2.51 18.87 24.08
C VAL A 225 -2.19 19.41 22.68
N ALA A 226 -1.26 20.36 22.61
CA ALA A 226 -0.68 20.79 21.35
C ALA A 226 0.55 19.93 21.03
N LEU A 227 0.56 19.30 19.85
CA LEU A 227 1.63 18.43 19.40
C LEU A 227 2.44 19.16 18.34
N ARG A 228 3.73 19.44 18.60
CA ARG A 228 4.59 20.08 17.59
C ARG A 228 4.95 19.08 16.51
N PHE A 229 4.77 19.47 15.26
CA PHE A 229 5.01 18.62 14.11
C PHE A 229 6.12 19.16 13.21
N GLY A 230 7.03 18.28 12.79
CA GLY A 230 8.07 18.62 11.84
C GLY A 230 9.40 17.93 12.13
N VAL A 231 10.48 18.51 11.62
CA VAL A 231 11.84 17.94 11.73
C VAL A 231 12.74 18.66 12.74
N ALA A 232 12.22 19.70 13.39
CA ALA A 232 12.96 20.47 14.38
C ALA A 232 13.35 19.57 15.59
N PRO A 233 14.48 19.86 16.27
CA PRO A 233 14.92 19.07 17.43
C PRO A 233 13.89 18.94 18.55
N ASN A 234 13.04 19.95 18.72
CA ASN A 234 11.96 20.00 19.70
C ASN A 234 10.61 19.52 19.18
N ALA A 235 10.52 18.97 17.96
CA ALA A 235 9.28 18.43 17.43
C ALA A 235 8.87 17.15 18.18
N ASP A 236 7.63 17.13 18.65
CA ASP A 236 7.06 15.97 19.34
C ASP A 236 6.83 14.84 18.32
N LEU A 237 6.24 15.21 17.18
CA LEU A 237 5.84 14.32 16.10
C LEU A 237 6.51 14.69 14.77
N ARG A 238 6.61 13.72 13.87
CA ARG A 238 7.12 13.94 12.51
C ARG A 238 6.58 12.92 11.51
N SER A 239 6.72 13.24 10.23
CA SER A 239 6.45 12.31 9.13
C SER A 239 7.11 10.93 9.37
N GLY A 240 6.33 9.87 9.21
CA GLY A 240 6.76 8.49 9.44
C GLY A 240 6.66 8.00 10.89
N ASP A 241 6.28 8.83 11.85
CA ASP A 241 5.80 8.31 13.14
C ASP A 241 4.48 7.55 12.93
N ILE A 242 4.22 6.55 13.78
CA ILE A 242 3.09 5.63 13.70
C ILE A 242 2.08 6.02 14.76
N MET A 243 0.82 6.19 14.38
CA MET A 243 -0.31 6.41 15.27
C MET A 243 -0.98 5.06 15.55
N LEU A 244 -0.91 4.58 16.79
CA LEU A 244 -1.80 3.51 17.24
C LEU A 244 -3.18 4.09 17.49
N ILE A 245 -4.23 3.37 17.10
CA ILE A 245 -5.62 3.81 17.17
C ILE A 245 -6.44 2.74 17.87
N ASP A 246 -7.18 3.17 18.88
CA ASP A 246 -8.13 2.37 19.67
C ASP A 246 -9.46 3.14 19.69
N TYR A 247 -10.37 2.76 18.77
CA TYR A 247 -11.61 3.49 18.55
C TYR A 247 -12.50 3.44 19.80
N LYS A 248 -12.93 4.62 20.25
CA LYS A 248 -13.80 4.71 21.41
C LYS A 248 -15.19 4.19 21.03
N ASP A 249 -15.78 3.38 21.90
CA ASP A 249 -17.14 2.84 21.76
C ASP A 249 -17.35 1.89 20.55
N PHE A 250 -16.26 1.39 19.95
CA PHE A 250 -16.33 0.43 18.85
C PHE A 250 -16.36 -1.02 19.36
N GLN A 251 -17.56 -1.54 19.61
CA GLN A 251 -17.74 -2.87 20.22
C GLN A 251 -17.39 -4.05 19.30
N ASP A 252 -17.30 -3.82 18.00
CA ASP A 252 -17.08 -4.88 17.01
C ASP A 252 -15.62 -5.38 16.97
N SER A 253 -14.67 -4.64 17.56
CA SER A 253 -13.32 -5.15 17.81
C SER A 253 -13.05 -5.30 19.31
N PRO A 254 -12.86 -6.53 19.83
CA PRO A 254 -12.60 -6.78 21.24
C PRO A 254 -11.15 -6.44 21.67
N ARG A 255 -10.29 -5.96 20.77
CA ARG A 255 -8.86 -5.75 21.03
C ARG A 255 -8.52 -4.27 21.12
N SER A 256 -7.77 -3.88 22.16
CA SER A 256 -7.17 -2.56 22.21
C SER A 256 -6.06 -2.41 21.16
N TRP A 257 -5.98 -1.21 20.57
CA TRP A 257 -5.02 -0.87 19.52
C TRP A 257 -5.15 -1.74 18.26
N ASP A 258 -6.36 -1.82 17.70
CA ASP A 258 -6.65 -2.71 16.57
C ASP A 258 -6.38 -2.07 15.20
N HIS A 259 -6.14 -0.75 15.17
CA HIS A 259 -5.81 -0.04 13.94
C HIS A 259 -4.58 0.85 14.07
N VAL A 260 -3.94 1.14 12.94
CA VAL A 260 -2.71 1.91 12.87
C VAL A 260 -2.65 2.78 11.63
N ALA A 261 -2.01 3.93 11.78
CA ALA A 261 -1.73 4.86 10.70
C ALA A 261 -0.30 5.40 10.79
N VAL A 262 0.17 6.04 9.72
CA VAL A 262 1.47 6.70 9.65
C VAL A 262 1.28 8.17 9.35
N LEU A 263 1.90 9.03 10.15
CA LEU A 263 1.83 10.48 9.99
C LEU A 263 2.56 10.87 8.72
N ASP A 264 1.96 11.78 7.96
CA ASP A 264 2.44 12.03 6.62
C ASP A 264 3.13 13.39 6.45
N HIS A 265 2.39 14.47 6.28
CA HIS A 265 2.95 15.82 6.13
C HIS A 265 2.06 16.85 6.80
N ASP A 266 2.64 18.02 7.03
CA ASP A 266 1.99 19.14 7.72
C ASP A 266 1.12 19.87 6.71
N ARG A 267 -0.18 19.91 6.95
CA ARG A 267 -1.19 20.50 6.06
C ARG A 267 -2.12 21.45 6.81
N GLY A 268 -2.38 21.17 8.08
CA GLY A 268 -3.19 22.02 8.95
C GLY A 268 -2.44 23.27 9.38
N VAL A 269 -2.45 23.53 10.68
CA VAL A 269 -1.72 24.63 11.30
C VAL A 269 -0.23 24.29 11.28
N ARG A 270 0.52 25.05 10.48
CA ARG A 270 1.97 24.86 10.31
C ARG A 270 2.70 24.68 11.64
N GLY A 271 3.49 23.63 11.73
CA GLY A 271 4.32 23.27 12.89
C GLY A 271 3.53 22.54 13.99
N ARG A 272 2.25 22.24 13.78
CA ARG A 272 1.38 21.54 14.73
C ARG A 272 0.79 20.32 14.05
N PHE A 273 0.78 19.18 14.77
CA PHE A 273 -0.01 18.03 14.35
C PHE A 273 -1.44 18.24 14.80
N ASP A 274 -2.36 18.35 13.84
CA ASP A 274 -3.77 18.59 14.07
C ASP A 274 -4.65 17.68 13.18
N PRO A 275 -5.98 17.66 13.40
CA PRO A 275 -6.88 16.76 12.68
C PRO A 275 -6.93 16.95 11.17
N ALA A 276 -6.53 18.12 10.67
CA ALA A 276 -6.46 18.37 9.23
C ALA A 276 -5.22 17.72 8.60
N ASP A 277 -4.26 17.26 9.38
CA ASP A 277 -3.06 16.62 8.86
C ASP A 277 -3.34 15.22 8.31
N PRO A 278 -2.75 14.89 7.16
CA PRO A 278 -2.87 13.58 6.55
C PRO A 278 -2.14 12.50 7.34
N ILE A 279 -2.79 11.34 7.35
CA ILE A 279 -2.27 10.06 7.78
C ILE A 279 -2.43 9.05 6.64
N LEU A 280 -1.50 8.10 6.57
CA LEU A 280 -1.53 6.96 5.67
C LEU A 280 -1.94 5.72 6.46
N HIS A 281 -3.06 5.11 6.11
CA HIS A 281 -3.54 3.90 6.77
C HIS A 281 -4.22 2.95 5.79
N MET A 282 -4.33 1.68 6.16
CA MET A 282 -5.14 0.74 5.39
C MET A 282 -6.61 1.07 5.60
N GLY A 283 -7.24 1.66 4.58
CA GLY A 283 -8.65 2.02 4.58
C GLY A 283 -9.53 0.80 4.35
N TYR A 284 -10.74 0.85 4.93
CA TYR A 284 -11.74 -0.18 4.71
C TYR A 284 -12.11 -0.29 3.22
N LEU A 285 -11.98 -1.50 2.66
CA LEU A 285 -12.19 -1.90 1.25
C LEU A 285 -11.21 -1.32 0.21
N TYR A 286 -10.74 -0.08 0.33
CA TYR A 286 -10.04 0.58 -0.78
C TYR A 286 -8.50 0.51 -0.71
N GLY A 287 -7.96 -0.26 0.23
CA GLY A 287 -6.51 -0.41 0.37
C GLY A 287 -5.87 0.74 1.14
N LEU A 288 -4.58 0.97 0.93
CA LEU A 288 -3.89 2.12 1.54
C LEU A 288 -4.54 3.43 1.07
N THR A 289 -4.89 4.30 2.00
CA THR A 289 -5.48 5.62 1.73
C THR A 289 -4.77 6.72 2.50
N GLU A 290 -4.71 7.90 1.91
CA GLU A 290 -4.39 9.15 2.60
C GLU A 290 -5.69 9.81 3.05
N LYS A 291 -5.85 10.00 4.36
CA LYS A 291 -7.01 10.64 4.98
C LYS A 291 -6.55 11.56 6.09
N THR A 292 -7.46 12.42 6.57
CA THR A 292 -7.15 13.32 7.68
C THR A 292 -7.19 12.56 9.01
N ALA A 293 -6.36 12.96 9.97
CA ALA A 293 -6.41 12.39 11.32
C ALA A 293 -7.79 12.56 11.98
N ALA A 294 -8.54 13.62 11.63
CA ALA A 294 -9.93 13.82 12.08
C ALA A 294 -10.85 12.62 11.80
N GLY A 295 -10.62 11.90 10.69
CA GLY A 295 -11.43 10.76 10.30
C GLY A 295 -11.32 9.56 11.24
N GLU A 296 -10.34 9.57 12.15
CA GLU A 296 -10.12 8.51 13.13
C GLU A 296 -10.79 8.81 14.49
N ALA A 297 -11.43 9.97 14.64
CA ALA A 297 -12.08 10.38 15.88
C ALA A 297 -13.50 9.78 16.03
N PRO A 298 -13.97 9.51 17.27
CA PRO A 298 -13.22 9.57 18.52
C PRO A 298 -12.39 8.31 18.74
N ALA A 299 -11.14 8.48 19.16
CA ALA A 299 -10.26 7.35 19.46
C ALA A 299 -9.23 7.68 20.53
N TYR A 300 -8.85 6.67 21.30
CA TYR A 300 -7.61 6.73 22.04
C TYR A 300 -6.44 6.48 21.08
N VAL A 301 -5.41 7.31 21.19
CA VAL A 301 -4.28 7.33 20.28
C VAL A 301 -2.97 7.35 21.04
N GLN A 302 -1.95 6.72 20.48
CA GLN A 302 -0.58 6.86 20.96
C GLN A 302 0.37 6.91 19.78
N PHE A 303 1.25 7.92 19.77
CA PHE A 303 2.23 8.07 18.71
C PHE A 303 3.52 7.35 19.06
N LEU A 304 4.03 6.60 18.09
CA LEU A 304 5.20 5.77 18.20
C LEU A 304 6.24 6.15 17.14
N ARG A 305 7.50 6.06 17.51
CA ARG A 305 8.62 6.34 16.62
C ARG A 305 9.49 5.11 16.45
N LEU A 306 9.90 4.81 15.22
CA LEU A 306 10.79 3.70 14.93
C LEU A 306 12.07 3.77 15.78
N ARG A 307 12.42 2.65 16.42
CA ARG A 307 13.68 2.54 17.15
C ARG A 307 14.86 2.76 16.20
N LEU A 308 15.95 3.31 16.74
CA LEU A 308 17.11 3.77 15.96
C LEU A 308 17.68 2.70 15.02
N ARG A 309 17.71 1.43 15.45
CA ARG A 309 18.21 0.32 14.62
C ARG A 309 17.46 0.15 13.30
N TYR A 310 16.14 0.38 13.28
CA TYR A 310 15.31 0.24 12.09
C TYR A 310 15.43 1.47 11.19
N ARG A 311 15.47 2.68 11.77
CA ARG A 311 15.77 3.91 11.02
C ARG A 311 17.13 3.81 10.30
N ARG A 312 18.17 3.38 11.02
CA ARG A 312 19.51 3.15 10.44
C ARG A 312 19.50 2.11 9.32
N ALA A 313 18.64 1.08 9.39
CA ALA A 313 18.52 0.10 8.32
C ALA A 313 17.95 0.73 7.04
N ILE A 314 16.93 1.57 7.17
CA ILE A 314 16.33 2.34 6.08
C ILE A 314 17.36 3.29 5.47
N ASP A 315 18.10 4.03 6.29
CA ASP A 315 19.13 4.96 5.80
C ASP A 315 20.25 4.24 5.04
N ARG A 316 20.67 3.06 5.52
CA ARG A 316 21.65 2.21 4.81
C ARG A 316 21.10 1.75 3.47
N HIS A 317 19.84 1.36 3.41
CA HIS A 317 19.19 0.93 2.17
C HIS A 317 19.10 2.09 1.16
N ARG A 318 18.63 3.26 1.60
CA ARG A 318 18.60 4.50 0.80
C ARG A 318 19.98 4.84 0.23
N ARG A 319 21.04 4.82 1.05
CA ARG A 319 22.42 5.06 0.59
C ARG A 319 22.87 4.03 -0.46
N ARG A 320 22.50 2.75 -0.28
CA ARG A 320 22.80 1.70 -1.26
C ARG A 320 22.11 1.97 -2.60
N LEU A 321 20.84 2.38 -2.60
CA LEU A 321 20.12 2.71 -3.84
C LEU A 321 20.75 3.88 -4.58
N ARG A 322 21.10 4.97 -3.88
CA ARG A 322 21.78 6.12 -4.48
C ARG A 322 23.11 5.74 -5.13
N ARG A 323 23.90 4.87 -4.48
CA ARG A 323 25.15 4.34 -5.05
C ARG A 323 24.92 3.51 -6.31
N LEU A 324 23.85 2.70 -6.35
CA LEU A 324 23.50 1.91 -7.52
C LEU A 324 23.04 2.80 -8.68
N ASP A 325 22.25 3.85 -8.41
CA ASP A 325 21.82 4.80 -9.43
C ASP A 325 23.00 5.57 -10.02
N ALA A 326 23.89 6.10 -9.17
CA ALA A 326 25.11 6.78 -9.62
C ALA A 326 25.98 5.87 -10.51
N ARG A 327 26.11 4.58 -10.17
CA ARG A 327 26.83 3.60 -11.00
C ARG A 327 26.14 3.35 -12.35
N ARG A 328 24.81 3.34 -12.39
CA ARG A 328 24.04 3.18 -13.64
C ARG A 328 24.19 4.39 -14.56
N ARG A 329 24.08 5.60 -14.02
CA ARG A 329 24.27 6.85 -14.78
C ARG A 329 25.66 6.95 -15.40
N ARG A 330 26.70 6.67 -14.61
CA ARG A 330 28.09 6.58 -15.11
C ARG A 330 28.26 5.59 -16.26
N ARG A 331 27.66 4.40 -16.16
CA ARG A 331 27.70 3.40 -17.24
C ARG A 331 26.92 3.81 -18.50
N ALA A 332 25.91 4.66 -18.35
CA ALA A 332 25.08 5.15 -19.45
C ALA A 332 25.67 6.40 -20.13
N GLY A 333 26.83 6.91 -19.69
CA GLY A 333 27.41 8.14 -20.21
C GLY A 333 26.59 9.40 -19.88
N VAL A 334 25.68 9.31 -18.91
CA VAL A 334 24.85 10.43 -18.45
C VAL A 334 25.49 10.96 -17.17
N SER A 335 26.12 12.13 -17.24
CA SER A 335 26.71 12.82 -16.08
C SER A 335 25.64 13.45 -15.20
#